data_AF-A0A1B6G8Z6-F1
#
_entry.id   AF-A0A1B6G8Z6-F1
#
_cell.length_a   1.000
_cell.length_b   1.000
_cell.length_c   1.000
_cell.angle_alpha   90.00
_cell.angle_beta   90.00
_cell.angle_gamma   90.00
#
_symmetry.space_group_name_H-M   'P 1'
#
loop_
_entity.id
_entity.type
_entity.pdbx_description
1 polymer ?
#
loop_
_entity_poly.entity_id
_entity_poly.type
_entity_poly.pdbx_seq_one_letter_code
_entity_poly.pdbx_strand_id
1 'polypeptide(L)'
;NLEYFKLAPEDYTHKIPVMSAAKQMSPHTLYLYGSPWTSPNWTKADNSYTRGYMKDEYYGYWAKYLLRFLEEYKKEGIEFWGFSPFNEPINALYLKEYYINSMQWLPMAHREFVRYHLGPLLRASPFNATKLLTFEDGRWFLEYWLDRVMVDPVVADYIDGVSLHWYRDTQSSPDLLDKMFKKYNKFLLYTEACIIHRLDPNSTLTIDLGSWIRGAAYATDIIEVINHMSIGFIDWNMALNT
;
A
#
# COMPACT_ATOMS: atom_id res chain seq x y z
N ASN A 1 3.77 -7.29 23.91
CA ASN A 1 4.36 -5.96 24.16
C ASN A 1 5.48 -5.56 23.19
N LEU A 2 5.62 -6.20 22.00
CA LEU A 2 6.61 -5.79 20.98
C LEU A 2 8.03 -5.55 21.53
N GLU A 3 8.43 -6.32 22.54
CA GLU A 3 9.67 -6.10 23.29
C GLU A 3 10.92 -6.16 22.41
N TYR A 4 10.88 -6.99 21.37
CA TYR A 4 11.96 -7.18 20.42
C TYR A 4 11.78 -6.39 19.12
N PHE A 5 10.77 -5.50 19.04
CA PHE A 5 10.63 -4.64 17.87
C PHE A 5 11.83 -3.71 17.76
N LYS A 6 12.46 -3.73 16.60
CA LYS A 6 13.49 -2.78 16.20
C LYS A 6 13.44 -2.61 14.69
N LEU A 7 13.82 -1.43 14.22
CA LEU A 7 14.14 -1.24 12.82
C LEU A 7 15.32 -2.17 12.44
N ALA A 8 15.28 -2.69 11.23
CA ALA A 8 16.32 -3.54 10.69
C ALA A 8 17.55 -2.71 10.31
N PRO A 9 18.75 -3.31 10.21
CA PRO A 9 19.94 -2.59 9.75
C PRO A 9 19.72 -1.82 8.45
N GLU A 10 18.92 -2.38 7.53
CA GLU A 10 18.59 -1.80 6.22
C GLU A 10 17.82 -0.48 6.33
N ASP A 11 17.02 -0.30 7.39
CA ASP A 11 16.34 0.97 7.63
C ASP A 11 17.36 2.09 7.89
N TYR A 12 18.39 1.82 8.70
CA TYR A 12 19.41 2.80 9.08
C TYR A 12 20.47 3.01 7.99
N THR A 13 20.84 1.97 7.26
CA THR A 13 21.95 2.05 6.29
C THR A 13 21.50 2.44 4.89
N HIS A 14 20.24 2.19 4.54
CA HIS A 14 19.73 2.48 3.19
C HIS A 14 18.55 3.46 3.22
N LYS A 15 17.47 3.14 3.93
CA LYS A 15 16.18 3.83 3.75
C LYS A 15 16.15 5.23 4.38
N ILE A 16 16.48 5.34 5.66
CA ILE A 16 16.46 6.61 6.41
C ILE A 16 17.43 7.63 5.83
N PRO A 17 18.69 7.29 5.49
CA PRO A 17 19.62 8.23 4.87
C PRO A 17 19.09 8.78 3.54
N VAL A 18 18.53 7.93 2.68
CA VAL A 18 17.97 8.35 1.38
C VAL A 18 16.76 9.27 1.57
N MET A 19 15.82 8.92 2.46
CA MET A 19 14.67 9.78 2.75
C MET A 19 15.09 11.13 3.35
N SER A 20 16.08 11.13 4.22
CA SER A 20 16.61 12.35 4.83
C SER A 20 17.28 13.25 3.79
N ALA A 21 18.09 12.68 2.89
CA ALA A 21 18.71 13.41 1.80
C ALA A 21 17.67 13.99 0.84
N ALA A 22 16.67 13.20 0.44
CA ALA A 22 15.58 13.66 -0.41
C ALA A 22 14.80 14.83 0.22
N LYS A 23 14.51 14.76 1.52
CA LYS A 23 13.84 15.84 2.28
C LYS A 23 14.68 17.11 2.35
N GLN A 24 16.01 16.99 2.47
CA GLN A 24 16.92 18.15 2.49
C GLN A 24 17.08 18.81 1.12
N MET A 25 17.03 18.01 0.04
CA MET A 25 17.20 18.50 -1.33
C MET A 25 15.92 19.07 -1.95
N SER A 26 14.76 18.57 -1.53
CA SER A 26 13.48 18.95 -2.12
C SER A 26 13.09 20.38 -1.73
N PRO A 27 12.77 21.27 -2.69
CA PRO A 27 12.17 22.57 -2.40
C PRO A 27 10.68 22.46 -2.00
N HIS A 28 10.09 21.27 -2.16
CA HIS A 28 8.70 20.98 -1.84
C HIS A 28 8.58 20.05 -0.64
N THR A 29 7.43 20.10 0.05
CA THR A 29 7.10 19.13 1.08
C THR A 29 7.06 17.72 0.49
N LEU A 30 7.90 16.83 1.01
CA LEU A 30 7.90 15.41 0.66
C LEU A 30 6.92 14.66 1.56
N TYR A 31 5.90 14.04 0.97
CA TYR A 31 4.95 13.18 1.67
C TYR A 31 5.43 11.73 1.60
N LEU A 32 5.62 11.10 2.76
CA LEU A 32 6.06 9.71 2.84
C LEU A 32 4.87 8.78 3.05
N TYR A 33 4.83 7.71 2.25
CA TYR A 33 3.81 6.68 2.31
C TYR A 33 4.44 5.33 2.69
N GLY A 34 3.79 4.58 3.58
CA GLY A 34 4.27 3.27 4.05
C GLY A 34 3.28 2.15 3.74
N SER A 35 3.80 0.99 3.33
CA SER A 35 3.00 -0.22 3.16
C SER A 35 3.83 -1.45 3.57
N PRO A 36 3.29 -2.36 4.41
CA PRO A 36 3.99 -3.58 4.80
C PRO A 36 3.60 -4.78 3.92
N TRP A 37 4.57 -5.54 3.43
CA TRP A 37 4.31 -6.73 2.61
C TRP A 37 3.85 -7.95 3.43
N THR A 38 4.40 -8.13 4.64
CA THR A 38 4.02 -9.25 5.50
C THR A 38 4.24 -8.91 6.96
N SER A 39 3.45 -9.53 7.82
CA SER A 39 3.70 -9.60 9.26
C SER A 39 4.75 -10.69 9.60
N PRO A 40 5.24 -10.74 10.86
CA PRO A 40 6.04 -11.87 11.34
C PRO A 40 5.32 -13.20 11.09
N ASN A 41 6.05 -14.19 10.57
CA ASN A 41 5.47 -15.42 10.06
C ASN A 41 4.57 -16.16 11.08
N TRP A 42 4.94 -16.20 12.36
CA TRP A 42 4.18 -16.87 13.44
C TRP A 42 2.79 -16.27 13.70
N THR A 43 2.51 -15.06 13.17
CA THR A 43 1.18 -14.43 13.24
C THR A 43 0.23 -14.95 12.15
N LYS A 44 0.72 -15.73 11.20
CA LYS A 44 -0.03 -16.17 10.01
C LYS A 44 -0.40 -17.65 10.10
N ALA A 45 -1.45 -18.04 9.38
CA ALA A 45 -2.01 -19.40 9.45
C ALA A 45 -1.02 -20.50 9.00
N ASP A 46 -0.04 -20.17 8.17
CA ASP A 46 0.88 -21.11 7.55
C ASP A 46 2.34 -20.93 8.00
N ASN A 47 2.59 -20.06 8.99
CA ASN A 47 3.92 -19.70 9.46
C ASN A 47 4.92 -19.31 8.33
N SER A 48 4.43 -18.69 7.25
CA SER A 48 5.22 -18.29 6.10
C SER A 48 5.35 -16.76 5.96
N TYR A 49 6.39 -16.31 5.27
CA TYR A 49 6.51 -14.90 4.84
C TYR A 49 5.84 -14.61 3.50
N THR A 50 5.60 -15.62 2.67
CA THR A 50 5.15 -15.43 1.27
C THR A 50 3.71 -15.84 0.99
N ARG A 51 3.02 -16.39 1.98
CA ARG A 51 1.62 -16.84 1.88
C ARG A 51 0.96 -16.80 3.26
N GLY A 52 -0.34 -17.07 3.31
CA GLY A 52 -1.12 -17.15 4.55
C GLY A 52 -1.81 -15.85 4.94
N TYR A 53 -2.99 -15.99 5.55
CA TYR A 53 -3.72 -14.90 6.17
C TYR A 53 -3.29 -14.72 7.64
N MET A 54 -3.46 -13.51 8.16
CA MET A 54 -3.23 -13.21 9.57
C MET A 54 -4.29 -13.89 10.44
N LYS A 55 -3.87 -14.58 11.50
CA LYS A 55 -4.81 -15.16 12.46
C LYS A 55 -5.41 -14.06 13.33
N ASP A 56 -6.72 -14.14 13.60
CA ASP A 56 -7.49 -13.09 14.25
C ASP A 56 -6.94 -12.73 15.64
N GLU A 57 -6.38 -13.69 16.38
CA GLU A 57 -5.78 -13.43 17.69
C GLU A 57 -4.58 -12.46 17.66
N TYR A 58 -4.00 -12.23 16.47
CA TYR A 58 -2.87 -11.31 16.27
C TYR A 58 -3.24 -9.95 15.67
N TYR A 59 -4.52 -9.66 15.43
CA TYR A 59 -4.95 -8.33 14.96
C TYR A 59 -4.52 -7.21 15.92
N GLY A 60 -4.71 -7.39 17.22
CA GLY A 60 -4.24 -6.42 18.21
C GLY A 60 -2.71 -6.27 18.24
N TYR A 61 -1.97 -7.34 17.94
CA TYR A 61 -0.52 -7.31 17.83
C TYR A 61 -0.08 -6.52 16.58
N TRP A 62 -0.72 -6.78 15.43
CA TRP A 62 -0.40 -6.13 14.16
C TRP A 62 -0.68 -4.63 14.19
N ALA A 63 -1.82 -4.22 14.75
CA ALA A 63 -2.12 -2.79 14.92
C ALA A 63 -1.04 -2.07 15.73
N LYS A 64 -0.56 -2.68 16.82
CA LYS A 64 0.54 -2.14 17.64
C LYS A 64 1.86 -2.14 16.88
N TYR A 65 2.10 -3.14 16.03
CA TYR A 65 3.32 -3.22 15.21
C TYR A 65 3.39 -2.05 14.23
N LEU A 66 2.28 -1.74 13.55
CA LEU A 66 2.18 -0.59 12.63
C LEU A 66 2.36 0.74 13.35
N LEU A 67 1.75 0.90 14.53
CA LEU A 67 1.97 2.11 15.34
C LEU A 67 3.42 2.24 15.79
N ARG A 68 4.03 1.13 16.23
CA ARG A 68 5.44 1.12 16.66
C ARG A 68 6.40 1.45 15.52
N PHE A 69 6.07 1.05 14.29
CA PHE A 69 6.80 1.47 13.09
C PHE A 69 6.80 3.00 12.93
N LEU A 70 5.63 3.66 13.05
CA LEU A 70 5.53 5.12 13.01
C LEU A 70 6.33 5.78 14.14
N GLU A 71 6.28 5.20 15.34
CA GLU A 71 7.04 5.66 16.51
C GLU A 71 8.55 5.61 16.30
N GLU A 72 9.09 4.48 15.84
CA GLU A 72 10.54 4.34 15.64
C GLU A 72 11.05 5.23 14.51
N TYR A 73 10.33 5.33 13.39
CA TYR A 73 10.72 6.24 12.31
C TYR A 73 10.67 7.72 12.72
N LYS A 74 9.71 8.10 13.56
CA LYS A 74 9.63 9.47 14.10
C LYS A 74 10.84 9.82 14.97
N LYS A 75 11.40 8.87 15.72
CA LYS A 75 12.64 9.10 16.51
C LYS A 75 13.83 9.44 15.61
N GLU A 76 13.83 8.92 14.39
CA GLU A 76 14.83 9.18 13.35
C GLU A 76 14.49 10.42 12.49
N GLY A 77 13.50 11.23 12.89
CA GLY A 77 13.11 12.46 12.19
C GLY A 77 12.29 12.24 10.91
N ILE A 78 11.82 11.01 10.69
CA ILE A 78 11.01 10.60 9.55
C ILE A 78 9.55 10.46 9.97
N GLU A 79 8.68 11.27 9.37
CA GLU A 79 7.24 11.23 9.62
C GLU A 79 6.49 10.81 8.36
N PHE A 80 5.55 9.88 8.49
CA PHE A 80 4.72 9.40 7.40
C PHE A 80 3.46 10.24 7.27
N TRP A 81 3.17 10.66 6.04
CA TRP A 81 1.91 11.28 5.67
C TRP A 81 0.75 10.29 5.77
N GLY A 82 0.98 9.07 5.28
CA GLY A 82 -0.01 8.02 5.29
C GLY A 82 0.60 6.63 5.21
N PHE A 83 -0.22 5.62 5.46
CA PHE A 83 0.15 4.23 5.31
C PHE A 83 -1.08 3.35 5.07
N SER A 84 -0.83 2.15 4.57
CA SER A 84 -1.77 1.02 4.57
C SER A 84 -1.32 -0.07 5.55
N PRO A 85 -2.21 -0.96 5.98
CA PRO A 85 -1.84 -2.06 6.86
C PRO A 85 -1.32 -3.32 6.14
N PHE A 86 -1.25 -3.31 4.81
CA PHE A 86 -0.77 -4.41 3.97
C PHE A 86 -0.49 -3.92 2.54
N ASN A 87 0.37 -4.65 1.82
CA ASN A 87 0.55 -4.54 0.38
C ASN A 87 -0.16 -5.71 -0.33
N GLU A 88 -0.90 -5.44 -1.39
CA GLU A 88 -1.49 -6.43 -2.31
C GLU A 88 -2.18 -7.62 -1.61
N PRO A 89 -3.21 -7.33 -0.79
CA PRO A 89 -3.82 -8.30 0.13
C PRO A 89 -4.49 -9.48 -0.58
N ILE A 90 -4.81 -9.35 -1.87
CA ILE A 90 -5.53 -10.37 -2.64
C ILE A 90 -4.60 -11.20 -3.53
N ASN A 91 -3.31 -10.88 -3.63
CA ASN A 91 -2.37 -11.64 -4.46
C ASN A 91 -2.32 -13.13 -4.12
N ALA A 92 -2.33 -13.46 -2.83
CA ALA A 92 -2.36 -14.84 -2.35
C ALA A 92 -3.65 -15.62 -2.74
N LEU A 93 -4.73 -14.93 -3.16
CA LEU A 93 -5.98 -15.59 -3.59
C LEU A 93 -5.89 -16.18 -5.00
N TYR A 94 -5.06 -15.61 -5.87
CA TYR A 94 -5.05 -15.97 -7.29
C TYR A 94 -3.67 -16.33 -7.85
N LEU A 95 -2.60 -16.05 -7.11
CA LEU A 95 -1.26 -16.49 -7.46
C LEU A 95 -0.97 -17.83 -6.80
N LYS A 96 -0.79 -18.87 -7.62
CA LYS A 96 -0.53 -20.24 -7.18
C LYS A 96 0.84 -20.40 -6.52
N GLU A 97 1.81 -19.63 -6.99
CA GLU A 97 3.15 -19.56 -6.44
C GLU A 97 3.50 -18.09 -6.24
N TYR A 98 3.77 -17.72 -4.99
CA TYR A 98 4.14 -16.36 -4.62
C TYR A 98 5.49 -16.45 -3.92
N TYR A 99 6.51 -15.90 -4.58
CA TYR A 99 7.90 -15.98 -4.12
C TYR A 99 8.39 -14.71 -3.42
N ILE A 100 7.51 -13.73 -3.27
CA ILE A 100 7.80 -12.49 -2.54
C ILE A 100 6.95 -12.44 -1.27
N ASN A 101 7.31 -11.55 -0.34
CA ASN A 101 6.58 -11.39 0.91
C ASN A 101 5.11 -11.01 0.62
N SER A 102 4.17 -11.69 1.26
CA SER A 102 2.73 -11.38 1.17
C SER A 102 2.01 -11.84 2.42
N MET A 103 0.96 -11.10 2.76
CA MET A 103 0.01 -11.46 3.79
C MET A 103 -1.40 -11.25 3.23
N GLN A 104 -2.18 -12.33 3.17
CA GLN A 104 -3.53 -12.27 2.63
C GLN A 104 -4.47 -11.53 3.58
N TRP A 105 -5.29 -10.64 3.03
CA TRP A 105 -6.44 -10.06 3.72
C TRP A 105 -7.69 -10.14 2.85
N LEU A 106 -8.80 -10.54 3.47
CA LEU A 106 -10.12 -10.37 2.90
C LEU A 106 -10.72 -9.05 3.41
N PRO A 107 -11.61 -8.40 2.64
CA PRO A 107 -12.17 -7.11 3.05
C PRO A 107 -12.95 -7.19 4.38
N MET A 108 -13.54 -8.35 4.71
CA MET A 108 -14.24 -8.60 5.98
C MET A 108 -13.27 -8.60 7.16
N ALA A 109 -12.17 -9.33 7.04
CA ALA A 109 -11.10 -9.36 8.03
C ALA A 109 -10.45 -7.99 8.21
N HIS A 110 -10.19 -7.29 7.10
CA HIS A 110 -9.65 -5.93 7.16
C HIS A 110 -10.62 -4.96 7.87
N ARG A 111 -11.92 -5.06 7.59
CA ARG A 111 -12.95 -4.26 8.27
C ARG A 111 -12.94 -4.49 9.78
N GLU A 112 -12.90 -5.74 10.23
CA GLU A 112 -12.82 -6.06 11.67
C GLU A 112 -11.51 -5.56 12.30
N PHE A 113 -10.39 -5.76 11.61
CA PHE A 113 -9.09 -5.26 12.03
C PHE A 113 -9.09 -3.72 12.21
N VAL A 114 -9.63 -2.97 11.25
CA VAL A 114 -9.76 -1.50 11.37
C VAL A 114 -10.74 -1.13 12.48
N ARG A 115 -11.91 -1.79 12.55
CA ARG A 115 -12.98 -1.45 13.50
C ARG A 115 -12.57 -1.57 14.96
N TYR A 116 -11.85 -2.64 15.29
CA TYR A 116 -11.60 -3.06 16.67
C TYR A 116 -10.15 -2.93 17.10
N HIS A 117 -9.21 -2.76 16.17
CA HIS A 117 -7.78 -2.71 16.49
C HIS A 117 -7.09 -1.47 15.94
N LEU A 118 -6.93 -1.35 14.63
CA LEU A 118 -6.08 -0.31 14.04
C LEU A 118 -6.69 1.09 14.13
N GLY A 119 -7.96 1.25 13.74
CA GLY A 119 -8.63 2.55 13.71
C GLY A 119 -8.63 3.26 15.07
N PRO A 120 -9.20 2.65 16.13
CA PRO A 120 -9.19 3.24 17.47
C PRO A 120 -7.78 3.49 18.00
N LEU A 121 -6.84 2.56 17.79
CA LEU A 121 -5.46 2.70 18.26
C LEU A 121 -4.75 3.89 17.59
N LEU A 122 -4.85 3.99 16.26
CA LEU A 122 -4.22 5.07 15.50
C LEU A 122 -4.82 6.42 15.90
N ARG A 123 -6.15 6.55 15.94
CA ARG A 123 -6.81 7.82 16.27
C ARG A 123 -6.64 8.27 17.72
N ALA A 124 -6.41 7.34 18.65
CA ALA A 124 -6.07 7.67 20.04
C ALA A 124 -4.58 7.99 20.26
N SER A 125 -3.73 7.76 19.26
CA SER A 125 -2.28 7.94 19.38
C SER A 125 -1.82 9.36 19.02
N PRO A 126 -0.55 9.72 19.29
CA PRO A 126 0.08 10.92 18.75
C PRO A 126 0.16 11.01 17.21
N PHE A 127 -0.16 9.92 16.50
CA PHE A 127 -0.18 9.83 15.03
C PHE A 127 -1.60 9.91 14.45
N ASN A 128 -2.55 10.45 15.21
CA ASN A 128 -3.96 10.50 14.84
C ASN A 128 -4.24 11.21 13.49
N ALA A 129 -3.34 12.09 13.05
CA ALA A 129 -3.41 12.80 11.77
C ALA A 129 -2.84 12.02 10.58
N THR A 130 -2.07 10.94 10.81
CA THR A 130 -1.52 10.10 9.75
C THR A 130 -2.67 9.44 8.97
N LYS A 131 -2.59 9.51 7.64
CA LYS A 131 -3.62 8.99 6.73
C LYS A 131 -3.63 7.48 6.73
N LEU A 132 -4.80 6.88 6.96
CA LEU A 132 -4.99 5.44 6.85
C LEU A 132 -5.67 5.14 5.52
N LEU A 133 -4.96 4.45 4.63
CA LEU A 133 -5.49 4.01 3.35
C LEU A 133 -5.81 2.52 3.36
N THR A 134 -6.72 2.11 2.49
CA THR A 134 -7.14 0.71 2.30
C THR A 134 -6.88 0.26 0.86
N PHE A 135 -7.16 -1.02 0.60
CA PHE A 135 -7.12 -1.71 -0.69
C PHE A 135 -5.73 -2.13 -1.15
N GLU A 136 -4.87 -1.22 -1.61
CA GLU A 136 -3.47 -1.52 -2.00
C GLU A 136 -3.36 -2.62 -3.07
N ASP A 137 -4.24 -2.60 -4.07
CA ASP A 137 -4.25 -3.60 -5.15
C ASP A 137 -4.88 -3.03 -6.43
N GLY A 138 -5.01 -3.85 -7.47
CA GLY A 138 -5.44 -3.43 -8.80
C GLY A 138 -6.94 -3.10 -8.91
N ARG A 139 -7.27 -2.08 -9.71
CA ARG A 139 -8.63 -1.53 -9.92
C ARG A 139 -9.74 -2.56 -10.15
N TRP A 140 -9.41 -3.69 -10.77
CA TRP A 140 -10.34 -4.79 -11.07
C TRP A 140 -11.06 -5.40 -9.84
N PHE A 141 -10.50 -5.27 -8.62
CA PHE A 141 -11.12 -5.76 -7.39
C PHE A 141 -11.67 -4.63 -6.47
N LEU A 142 -11.55 -3.38 -6.92
CA LEU A 142 -11.82 -2.18 -6.11
C LEU A 142 -13.23 -2.15 -5.54
N GLU A 143 -14.24 -2.31 -6.40
CA GLU A 143 -15.65 -2.23 -5.97
C GLU A 143 -15.99 -3.33 -4.98
N TYR A 144 -15.52 -4.56 -5.23
CA TYR A 144 -15.77 -5.68 -4.31
C TYR A 144 -15.18 -5.39 -2.93
N TRP A 145 -13.97 -4.84 -2.88
CA TRP A 145 -13.28 -4.47 -1.64
C TRP A 145 -14.01 -3.36 -0.89
N LEU A 146 -14.25 -2.21 -1.56
CA LEU A 146 -14.83 -1.04 -0.92
C LEU A 146 -16.26 -1.28 -0.44
N ASP A 147 -17.10 -1.96 -1.23
CA ASP A 147 -18.49 -2.30 -0.85
C ASP A 147 -18.58 -3.16 0.41
N ARG A 148 -17.49 -3.84 0.75
CA ARG A 148 -17.40 -4.74 1.89
C ARG A 148 -16.75 -4.10 3.10
N VAL A 149 -15.76 -3.25 2.90
CA VAL A 149 -15.08 -2.50 3.97
C VAL A 149 -15.93 -1.34 4.45
N MET A 150 -16.47 -0.54 3.53
CA MET A 150 -17.13 0.74 3.82
C MET A 150 -18.60 0.62 4.26
N VAL A 151 -19.16 -0.59 4.28
CA VAL A 151 -20.52 -0.82 4.78
C VAL A 151 -20.66 -0.54 6.29
N ASP A 152 -19.56 -0.60 7.04
CA ASP A 152 -19.51 -0.15 8.43
C ASP A 152 -19.09 1.34 8.45
N PRO A 153 -19.98 2.27 8.84
CA PRO A 153 -19.67 3.70 8.83
C PRO A 153 -18.54 4.07 9.79
N VAL A 154 -18.35 3.33 10.89
CA VAL A 154 -17.25 3.59 11.82
C VAL A 154 -15.90 3.24 11.17
N VAL A 155 -15.86 2.17 10.38
CA VAL A 155 -14.67 1.82 9.61
C VAL A 155 -14.43 2.82 8.49
N ALA A 156 -15.49 3.22 7.79
CA ALA A 156 -15.40 4.25 6.75
C ALA A 156 -14.84 5.58 7.30
N ASP A 157 -15.20 5.97 8.52
CA ASP A 157 -14.66 7.17 9.18
C ASP A 157 -13.17 7.06 9.52
N TYR A 158 -12.69 5.85 9.82
CA TYR A 158 -11.26 5.62 10.05
C TYR A 158 -10.42 5.65 8.76
N ILE A 159 -10.99 5.33 7.61
CA ILE A 159 -10.26 5.29 6.34
C ILE A 159 -10.29 6.68 5.68
N ASP A 160 -9.11 7.24 5.43
CA ASP A 160 -8.98 8.56 4.79
C ASP A 160 -9.04 8.46 3.26
N GLY A 161 -8.50 7.40 2.68
CA GLY A 161 -8.33 7.24 1.24
C GLY A 161 -8.22 5.79 0.80
N VAL A 162 -8.11 5.60 -0.51
CA VAL A 162 -8.01 4.28 -1.15
C VAL A 162 -6.76 4.24 -2.02
N SER A 163 -5.97 3.19 -1.84
CA SER A 163 -4.73 2.95 -2.59
C SER A 163 -4.96 1.97 -3.73
N LEU A 164 -4.32 2.21 -4.87
CA LEU A 164 -4.50 1.47 -6.13
C LEU A 164 -3.17 1.18 -6.83
N HIS A 165 -3.09 0.03 -7.50
CA HIS A 165 -1.91 -0.43 -8.24
C HIS A 165 -2.22 -0.60 -9.74
N TRP A 166 -1.26 -0.30 -10.61
CA TRP A 166 -1.48 -0.24 -12.08
C TRP A 166 -1.62 -1.60 -12.80
N TYR A 167 -1.04 -2.67 -12.27
CA TYR A 167 -0.68 -3.90 -13.01
C TYR A 167 -1.75 -4.61 -13.85
N ARG A 168 -3.04 -4.36 -13.56
CA ARG A 168 -4.19 -5.02 -14.19
C ARG A 168 -5.29 -4.04 -14.58
N ASP A 169 -4.96 -2.77 -14.77
CA ASP A 169 -5.96 -1.74 -15.05
C ASP A 169 -6.73 -1.97 -16.34
N THR A 170 -6.13 -2.63 -17.32
CA THR A 170 -6.80 -3.06 -18.56
C THR A 170 -7.98 -4.02 -18.35
N GLN A 171 -8.17 -4.56 -17.14
CA GLN A 171 -9.27 -5.47 -16.79
C GLN A 171 -10.52 -4.77 -16.26
N SER A 172 -10.50 -3.43 -16.14
CA SER A 172 -11.61 -2.63 -15.63
C SER A 172 -11.62 -1.24 -16.26
N SER A 173 -12.77 -0.59 -16.36
CA SER A 173 -12.83 0.80 -16.84
C SER A 173 -12.28 1.76 -15.78
N PRO A 174 -11.56 2.84 -16.15
CA PRO A 174 -11.20 3.91 -15.23
C PRO A 174 -12.42 4.64 -14.63
N ASP A 175 -13.60 4.60 -15.28
CA ASP A 175 -14.86 5.12 -14.72
C ASP A 175 -15.22 4.50 -13.36
N LEU A 176 -14.66 3.33 -13.06
CA LEU A 176 -14.82 2.70 -11.74
C LEU A 176 -14.26 3.58 -10.63
N LEU A 177 -13.19 4.33 -10.88
CA LEU A 177 -12.59 5.26 -9.93
C LEU A 177 -13.58 6.38 -9.61
N ASP A 178 -14.17 7.02 -10.63
CA ASP A 178 -15.20 8.06 -10.45
C ASP A 178 -16.41 7.54 -9.69
N LYS A 179 -16.88 6.33 -10.03
CA LYS A 179 -18.00 5.67 -9.38
C LYS A 179 -17.72 5.47 -7.89
N MET A 180 -16.53 4.96 -7.54
CA MET A 180 -16.16 4.71 -6.15
C MET A 180 -15.89 5.99 -5.37
N PHE A 181 -15.24 6.98 -5.98
CA PHE A 181 -15.06 8.31 -5.41
C PHE A 181 -16.41 8.96 -5.08
N LYS A 182 -17.35 8.95 -6.03
CA LYS A 182 -18.70 9.50 -5.83
C LYS A 182 -19.49 8.75 -4.75
N LYS A 183 -19.30 7.42 -4.64
CA LYS A 183 -20.02 6.58 -3.67
C LYS A 183 -19.52 6.76 -2.24
N TYR A 184 -18.20 6.85 -2.05
CA TYR A 184 -17.58 6.82 -0.72
C TYR A 184 -16.92 8.13 -0.28
N ASN A 185 -16.72 9.07 -1.20
CA ASN A 185 -16.07 10.36 -0.97
C ASN A 185 -14.72 10.22 -0.25
N LYS A 186 -13.91 9.25 -0.69
CA LYS A 186 -12.54 9.00 -0.24
C LYS A 186 -11.59 9.32 -1.38
N PHE A 187 -10.48 10.00 -1.10
CA PHE A 187 -9.51 10.28 -2.15
C PHE A 187 -8.89 8.97 -2.65
N LEU A 188 -8.50 8.96 -3.92
CA LEU A 188 -7.87 7.82 -4.57
C LEU A 188 -6.40 8.16 -4.83
N LEU A 189 -5.50 7.23 -4.56
CA LEU A 189 -4.07 7.40 -4.79
C LEU A 189 -3.52 6.14 -5.45
N TYR A 190 -2.86 6.29 -6.59
CA TYR A 190 -2.07 5.20 -7.16
C TYR A 190 -0.73 5.13 -6.42
N THR A 191 -0.55 4.09 -5.61
CA THR A 191 0.58 3.93 -4.68
C THR A 191 1.71 3.08 -5.23
N GLU A 192 1.46 2.36 -6.32
CA GLU A 192 2.45 1.50 -6.97
C GLU A 192 2.14 1.32 -8.46
N ALA A 193 3.18 1.46 -9.28
CA ALA A 193 3.14 1.19 -10.70
C ALA A 193 4.51 0.72 -11.19
N CYS A 194 4.54 -0.34 -12.00
CA CYS A 194 5.74 -0.67 -12.78
C CYS A 194 5.40 -1.38 -14.08
N ILE A 195 6.30 -1.29 -15.06
CA ILE A 195 6.19 -2.08 -16.29
C ILE A 195 6.61 -3.51 -15.99
N ILE A 196 5.62 -4.39 -16.03
CA ILE A 196 5.82 -5.85 -16.08
C ILE A 196 5.68 -6.34 -17.52
N HIS A 197 6.16 -7.55 -17.82
CA HIS A 197 6.05 -8.16 -19.16
C HIS A 197 4.62 -8.14 -19.71
N ARG A 198 3.56 -8.18 -18.88
CA ARG A 198 2.18 -8.07 -19.36
C ARG A 198 1.86 -6.71 -19.99
N LEU A 199 2.46 -5.63 -19.49
CA LEU A 199 2.24 -4.25 -19.95
C LEU A 199 3.12 -3.89 -21.15
N ASP A 200 4.18 -4.68 -21.40
CA ASP A 200 5.01 -4.60 -22.60
C ASP A 200 5.25 -6.02 -23.15
N PRO A 201 4.22 -6.69 -23.70
CA PRO A 201 4.28 -8.10 -24.07
C PRO A 201 5.21 -8.38 -25.25
N ASN A 202 5.64 -7.34 -25.96
CA ASN A 202 6.55 -7.43 -27.09
C ASN A 202 8.02 -7.37 -26.68
N SER A 203 8.30 -7.07 -25.40
CA SER A 203 9.66 -7.00 -24.87
C SER A 203 9.91 -8.13 -23.87
N THR A 204 11.01 -8.85 -24.06
CA THR A 204 11.49 -9.87 -23.12
C THR A 204 12.46 -9.30 -22.08
N LEU A 205 12.81 -8.02 -22.19
CA LEU A 205 13.78 -7.37 -21.32
C LEU A 205 13.12 -6.94 -20.01
N THR A 206 13.75 -7.24 -18.88
CA THR A 206 13.38 -6.63 -17.60
C THR A 206 13.69 -5.12 -17.64
N ILE A 207 14.89 -4.76 -18.07
CA ILE A 207 15.34 -3.37 -18.26
C ILE A 207 15.54 -3.10 -19.75
N ASP A 208 14.73 -2.18 -20.29
CA ASP A 208 14.78 -1.77 -21.69
C ASP A 208 15.22 -0.29 -21.78
N LEU A 209 16.54 -0.09 -21.86
CA LEU A 209 17.15 1.24 -21.80
C LEU A 209 16.72 2.10 -22.99
N GLY A 210 16.06 3.24 -22.71
CA GLY A 210 15.59 4.16 -23.73
C GLY A 210 14.26 3.77 -24.39
N SER A 211 13.51 2.84 -23.79
CA SER A 211 12.24 2.38 -24.33
C SER A 211 11.17 3.49 -24.36
N TRP A 212 10.90 4.01 -25.55
CA TRP A 212 9.83 5.00 -25.76
C TRP A 212 8.44 4.44 -25.45
N ILE A 213 8.22 3.15 -25.75
CA ILE A 213 6.94 2.47 -25.52
C ILE A 213 6.60 2.45 -24.04
N ARG A 214 7.57 2.10 -23.18
CA ARG A 214 7.39 2.09 -21.72
C ARG A 214 7.15 3.49 -21.16
N GLY A 215 7.90 4.48 -21.64
CA GLY A 215 7.68 5.89 -21.26
C GLY A 215 6.27 6.37 -21.64
N ALA A 216 5.81 6.05 -22.85
CA ALA A 216 4.47 6.41 -23.31
C ALA A 216 3.37 5.69 -22.51
N ALA A 217 3.59 4.44 -22.10
CA ALA A 217 2.65 3.69 -21.27
C ALA A 217 2.46 4.35 -19.89
N TYR A 218 3.55 4.75 -19.21
CA TYR A 218 3.46 5.52 -17.96
C TYR A 218 2.70 6.83 -18.15
N ALA A 219 3.06 7.61 -19.18
CA ALA A 219 2.41 8.90 -19.43
C ALA A 219 0.90 8.74 -19.69
N THR A 220 0.52 7.70 -20.44
CA THR A 220 -0.88 7.38 -20.73
C THR A 220 -1.65 7.07 -19.45
N ASP A 221 -1.08 6.22 -18.60
CA ASP A 221 -1.75 5.80 -17.36
C ASP A 221 -1.87 6.94 -16.35
N ILE A 222 -0.80 7.71 -16.15
CA ILE A 222 -0.81 8.90 -15.29
C ILE A 222 -1.91 9.87 -15.72
N ILE A 223 -2.04 10.14 -17.02
CA ILE A 223 -3.09 11.01 -17.56
C ILE A 223 -4.48 10.40 -17.34
N GLU A 224 -4.65 9.09 -17.57
CA GLU A 224 -5.93 8.40 -17.34
C GLU A 224 -6.34 8.55 -15.87
N VAL A 225 -5.53 8.09 -14.92
CA VAL A 225 -5.96 7.99 -13.53
C VAL A 225 -6.14 9.36 -12.87
N ILE A 226 -5.35 10.37 -13.24
CA ILE A 226 -5.54 11.75 -12.75
C ILE A 226 -6.85 12.36 -13.27
N ASN A 227 -7.25 12.04 -14.52
CA ASN A 227 -8.55 12.46 -15.04
C ASN A 227 -9.74 11.72 -14.40
N HIS A 228 -9.46 10.65 -13.65
CA HIS A 228 -10.44 9.82 -12.93
C HIS A 228 -10.22 9.85 -11.41
N MET A 229 -10.10 11.07 -10.85
CA MET A 229 -10.10 11.39 -9.41
C MET A 229 -8.87 10.91 -8.61
N SER A 230 -7.87 10.28 -9.23
CA SER A 230 -6.61 10.01 -8.53
C SER A 230 -5.91 11.33 -8.20
N ILE A 231 -5.52 11.50 -6.94
CA ILE A 231 -4.82 12.70 -6.47
C ILE A 231 -3.30 12.59 -6.62
N GLY A 232 -2.80 11.45 -7.09
CA GLY A 232 -1.37 11.22 -7.25
C GLY A 232 -1.05 9.87 -7.89
N PHE A 233 0.23 9.70 -8.21
CA PHE A 233 0.78 8.51 -8.83
C PHE A 233 2.19 8.27 -8.30
N ILE A 234 2.44 7.08 -7.75
CA ILE A 234 3.72 6.69 -7.16
C ILE A 234 4.27 5.52 -7.97
N ASP A 235 5.43 5.75 -8.60
CA ASP A 235 6.20 4.71 -9.28
C ASP A 235 6.81 3.72 -8.28
N TRP A 236 7.24 2.55 -8.74
CA TRP A 236 7.76 1.49 -7.88
C TRP A 236 9.21 1.73 -7.45
N ASN A 237 10.17 1.00 -8.02
CA ASN A 237 11.58 1.15 -7.67
C ASN A 237 12.14 2.44 -8.28
N MET A 238 12.63 3.36 -7.44
CA MET A 238 13.27 4.60 -7.91
C MET A 238 14.51 4.34 -8.80
N ALA A 239 15.21 3.23 -8.60
CA ALA A 239 16.35 2.81 -9.40
C ALA A 239 16.54 1.29 -9.34
N LEU A 240 17.02 0.71 -10.44
CA LEU A 240 17.41 -0.69 -10.57
C LEU A 240 18.77 -0.78 -11.29
N ASN A 241 19.45 -1.92 -11.16
CA ASN A 241 20.61 -2.23 -12.00
C ASN A 241 20.16 -2.68 -13.41
N THR A 242 21.09 -2.63 -14.35
CA THR A 242 20.91 -3.07 -15.75
C THR A 242 21.35 -4.51 -15.95
#